data_AF-A0A7W7CK89-F1
#
_entry.id   AF-A0A7W7CK89-F1
#
_cell.length_a   1.000
_cell.length_b   1.000
_cell.length_c   1.000
_cell.angle_alpha   90.00
_cell.angle_beta   90.00
_cell.angle_gamma   90.00
#
_symmetry.space_group_name_H-M   'P 1'
#
loop_
_entity.id
_entity.type
_entity.pdbx_description
1 polymer ?
#
loop_
_entity_poly.entity_id
_entity_poly.type
_entity_poly.pdbx_seq_one_letter_code
_entity_poly.pdbx_strand_id
1 'polypeptide(L)'
;MPLIIVNVFLLGAALLFLLGLLARRQHARAAEPGPVVTEPLEDLAAEVEAVGTAAQQAQRAADAARNRADSAERARDEAEYQYREAQYGPRPDGEEPWRLVERAALEAYRRGDLSAAQLDAIWRHVPGTGLDGRENAVQSARELYESASAEAVRVRQQAYVADVAAEVLAEEQRVAVGQLTVARQSVSGGLPGLFAA
;
A
#
# COMPACT_ATOMS: atom_id res chain seq x y z
N MET A 1 8.51 13.96 3.52
CA MET A 1 8.64 13.36 2.18
C MET A 1 9.90 12.52 1.88
N PRO A 2 10.94 12.36 2.74
CA PRO A 2 12.07 11.47 2.38
C PRO A 2 11.82 9.97 2.63
N LEU A 3 10.85 9.61 3.49
CA LEU A 3 10.61 8.21 3.88
C LEU A 3 9.99 7.32 2.79
N ILE A 4 9.29 7.91 1.80
CA ILE A 4 8.61 7.13 0.75
C ILE A 4 9.61 6.69 -0.33
N ILE A 5 10.59 7.53 -0.66
CA ILE A 5 11.61 7.25 -1.69
C ILE A 5 12.54 6.12 -1.25
N VAL A 6 12.88 6.06 0.04
CA VAL A 6 13.76 5.01 0.60
C VAL A 6 13.11 3.63 0.50
N ASN A 7 11.79 3.52 0.66
CA ASN A 7 11.09 2.24 0.61
C ASN A 7 10.94 1.66 -0.80
N VAL A 8 10.73 2.51 -1.81
CA VAL A 8 10.68 2.05 -3.22
C VAL A 8 12.05 1.57 -3.68
N PHE A 9 13.12 2.23 -3.24
CA PHE A 9 14.49 1.81 -3.52
C PHE A 9 14.84 0.47 -2.89
N LEU A 10 14.40 0.22 -1.64
CA LEU A 10 14.62 -1.06 -0.97
C LEU A 10 13.88 -2.21 -1.65
N LEU A 11 12.65 -1.99 -2.10
CA LEU A 11 11.84 -3.00 -2.79
C LEU A 11 12.40 -3.32 -4.18
N GLY A 12 12.85 -2.28 -4.92
CA GLY A 12 13.55 -2.44 -6.19
C GLY A 12 14.89 -3.16 -6.04
N ALA A 13 15.66 -2.84 -5.00
CA ALA A 13 16.93 -3.51 -4.70
C ALA A 13 16.71 -4.98 -4.32
N ALA A 14 15.68 -5.29 -3.52
CA ALA A 14 15.33 -6.66 -3.16
C ALA A 14 14.88 -7.47 -4.38
N LEU A 15 14.11 -6.87 -5.30
CA LEU A 15 13.68 -7.51 -6.54
C LEU A 15 14.88 -7.78 -7.48
N LEU A 16 15.80 -6.83 -7.62
CA LEU A 16 17.04 -6.98 -8.38
C LEU A 16 17.96 -8.03 -7.75
N PHE A 17 18.01 -8.11 -6.43
CA PHE A 17 18.75 -9.12 -5.70
C PHE A 17 18.17 -10.52 -5.93
N LEU A 18 16.84 -10.68 -5.87
CA LEU A 18 16.13 -11.92 -6.21
C LEU A 18 16.36 -12.33 -7.68
N LEU A 19 16.31 -11.38 -8.62
CA LEU A 19 16.61 -11.63 -10.03
C LEU A 19 18.06 -12.07 -10.25
N GLY A 20 19.01 -11.44 -9.54
CA GLY A 20 20.42 -11.83 -9.58
C GLY A 20 20.65 -13.25 -9.05
N LEU A 21 19.95 -13.63 -7.97
CA LEU A 21 19.99 -14.98 -7.40
C LEU A 21 19.38 -16.02 -8.34
N LEU A 22 18.23 -15.72 -8.93
CA LEU A 22 17.57 -16.58 -9.93
C LEU A 22 18.44 -16.76 -11.18
N ALA A 23 19.05 -15.69 -11.70
CA ALA A 23 19.94 -15.74 -12.85
C ALA A 23 21.18 -16.59 -12.57
N ARG A 24 21.79 -16.45 -11.38
CA ARG A 24 22.94 -17.26 -10.96
C ARG A 24 22.59 -18.74 -10.87
N ARG A 25 21.40 -19.07 -10.35
CA ARG A 25 20.91 -20.46 -10.28
C ARG A 25 20.56 -21.06 -11.64
N GLN A 26 19.99 -20.27 -12.54
CA GLN A 26 19.72 -20.72 -13.91
C GLN A 26 21.02 -21.02 -14.66
N HIS A 27 22.06 -20.20 -14.45
CA HIS A 27 23.40 -20.48 -14.97
C HIS A 27 24.00 -21.76 -14.38
N ALA A 28 23.86 -21.97 -13.07
CA ALA A 28 24.35 -23.19 -12.41
C ALA A 28 23.61 -24.47 -12.86
N ARG A 29 22.32 -24.38 -13.22
CA ARG A 29 21.53 -25.50 -13.75
C ARG A 29 21.71 -25.75 -15.25
N ALA A 30 22.11 -24.74 -16.01
CA ALA A 30 22.38 -24.86 -17.44
C ALA A 30 23.79 -25.40 -17.73
N ALA A 31 24.69 -25.40 -16.74
CA ALA A 31 25.95 -26.11 -16.79
C ALA A 31 25.72 -27.61 -16.51
N GLU A 32 26.12 -28.43 -17.48
CA GLU A 32 25.98 -29.90 -17.62
C GLU A 32 26.37 -30.79 -16.41
N PRO A 33 26.01 -32.10 -16.44
CA PRO A 33 26.29 -33.05 -15.35
C PRO A 33 27.79 -33.40 -15.22
N GLY A 34 28.43 -32.83 -14.20
CA GLY A 34 29.73 -33.25 -13.63
C GLY A 34 30.48 -32.05 -13.03
N PRO A 35 31.44 -32.22 -12.09
CA PRO A 35 31.76 -33.32 -11.19
C PRO A 35 31.07 -33.16 -9.82
N VAL A 36 31.28 -34.12 -8.91
CA VAL A 36 30.80 -34.09 -7.51
C VAL A 36 31.05 -32.71 -6.90
N VAL A 37 29.96 -32.05 -6.48
CA VAL A 37 30.01 -30.75 -5.81
C VAL A 37 30.80 -30.90 -4.51
N THR A 38 32.08 -30.53 -4.55
CA THR A 38 32.93 -30.33 -3.38
C THR A 38 32.86 -28.87 -2.94
N GLU A 39 31.67 -28.27 -2.90
CA GLU A 39 31.54 -27.02 -2.17
C GLU A 39 31.85 -27.32 -0.69
N PRO A 40 32.74 -26.54 -0.06
CA PRO A 40 32.99 -26.66 1.36
C PRO A 40 31.67 -26.57 2.11
N LEU A 41 31.48 -27.49 3.06
CA LEU A 41 30.26 -27.54 3.88
C LEU A 41 30.03 -26.22 4.66
N GLU A 42 31.11 -25.48 4.90
CA GLU A 42 31.14 -24.13 5.47
C GLU A 42 30.50 -23.09 4.54
N ASP A 43 30.78 -23.14 3.24
CA ASP A 43 30.22 -22.21 2.25
C ASP A 43 28.71 -22.41 2.13
N LEU A 44 28.26 -23.67 2.09
CA LEU A 44 26.83 -24.00 2.07
C LEU A 44 26.12 -23.59 3.37
N ALA A 45 26.79 -23.73 4.53
CA ALA A 45 26.24 -23.27 5.80
C ALA A 45 26.10 -21.73 5.83
N ALA A 46 27.09 -21.00 5.30
CA ALA A 46 27.04 -19.55 5.18
C ALA A 46 25.93 -19.09 4.22
N GLU A 47 25.72 -19.80 3.10
CA GLU A 47 24.60 -19.51 2.19
C GLU A 47 23.25 -19.71 2.88
N VAL A 48 23.05 -20.80 3.62
CA VAL A 48 21.82 -21.06 4.38
C VAL A 48 21.54 -19.96 5.39
N GLU A 49 22.56 -19.47 6.10
CA GLU A 49 22.44 -18.35 7.04
C GLU A 49 22.06 -17.05 6.32
N ALA A 50 22.69 -16.77 5.18
CA ALA A 50 22.39 -15.59 4.37
C ALA A 50 20.94 -15.61 3.84
N VAL A 51 20.49 -16.76 3.31
CA VAL A 51 19.10 -16.95 2.84
C VAL A 51 18.12 -16.84 4.01
N GLY A 52 18.45 -17.41 5.17
CA GLY A 52 17.62 -17.28 6.37
C GLY A 52 17.49 -15.83 6.85
N THR A 53 18.57 -15.06 6.80
CA THR A 53 18.56 -13.63 7.12
C THR A 53 17.70 -12.85 6.13
N ALA A 54 17.83 -13.14 4.83
CA ALA A 54 17.02 -12.52 3.78
C ALA A 54 15.52 -12.84 3.95
N ALA A 55 15.17 -14.09 4.25
CA ALA A 55 13.79 -14.51 4.49
C ALA A 55 13.17 -13.77 5.70
N GLN A 56 13.92 -13.64 6.81
CA GLN A 56 13.45 -12.86 7.97
C GLN A 56 13.25 -11.38 7.64
N GLN A 57 14.16 -10.77 6.87
CA GLN A 57 14.03 -9.38 6.45
C GLN A 57 12.80 -9.19 5.54
N ALA A 58 12.58 -10.10 4.60
CA ALA A 58 11.42 -10.06 3.72
C ALA A 58 10.11 -10.21 4.51
N GLN A 59 10.06 -11.10 5.50
CA GLN A 59 8.89 -11.24 6.37
C GLN A 59 8.58 -9.93 7.13
N ARG A 60 9.60 -9.29 7.71
CA ARG A 60 9.41 -7.98 8.39
C ARG A 60 8.93 -6.90 7.42
N ALA A 61 9.44 -6.90 6.19
CA ALA A 61 9.02 -5.96 5.16
C ALA A 61 7.57 -6.20 4.72
N ALA A 62 7.15 -7.46 4.59
CA ALA A 62 5.78 -7.88 4.32
C ALA A 62 4.83 -7.40 5.43
N ASP A 63 5.16 -7.64 6.70
CA ASP A 63 4.35 -7.18 7.84
C ASP A 63 4.25 -5.65 7.88
N ALA A 64 5.36 -4.94 7.63
CA ALA A 64 5.34 -3.48 7.53
C ALA A 64 4.52 -2.96 6.34
N ALA A 65 4.44 -3.71 5.24
CA ALA A 65 3.62 -3.37 4.09
C ALA A 65 2.13 -3.61 4.36
N ARG A 66 1.78 -4.71 5.03
CA ARG A 66 0.41 -4.99 5.51
C ARG A 66 -0.09 -3.89 6.43
N ASN A 67 0.70 -3.51 7.43
CA ASN A 67 0.34 -2.42 8.35
C ASN A 67 0.08 -1.09 7.62
N ARG A 68 0.87 -0.79 6.57
CA ARG A 68 0.64 0.38 5.72
C ARG A 68 -0.63 0.26 4.88
N ALA A 69 -0.92 -0.92 4.35
CA ALA A 69 -2.15 -1.18 3.61
C ALA A 69 -3.38 -0.98 4.52
N ASP A 70 -3.37 -1.54 5.73
CA ASP A 70 -4.45 -1.36 6.70
C ASP A 70 -4.65 0.11 7.09
N SER A 71 -3.55 0.86 7.26
CA SER A 71 -3.63 2.29 7.53
C SER A 71 -4.26 3.06 6.37
N ALA A 72 -3.93 2.71 5.13
CA ALA A 72 -4.47 3.39 3.95
C ALA A 72 -5.95 3.05 3.72
N GLU A 73 -6.37 1.80 3.98
CA GLU A 73 -7.78 1.41 3.94
C GLU A 73 -8.61 2.19 4.97
N ARG A 74 -8.11 2.37 6.20
CA ARG A 74 -8.78 3.23 7.20
C ARG A 74 -8.89 4.68 6.75
N ALA A 75 -7.84 5.23 6.14
CA ALA A 75 -7.86 6.60 5.61
C ALA A 75 -8.87 6.74 4.46
N ARG A 76 -8.98 5.72 3.59
CA ARG A 76 -10.01 5.66 2.54
C ARG A 76 -11.40 5.64 3.14
N ASP A 77 -11.65 4.80 4.14
CA ASP A 77 -12.96 4.69 4.79
C ASP A 77 -13.35 5.99 5.51
N GLU A 78 -12.41 6.67 6.15
CA GLU A 78 -12.63 8.00 6.74
C GLU A 78 -12.95 9.05 5.68
N ALA A 79 -12.21 9.07 4.57
CA ALA A 79 -12.48 9.98 3.45
C ALA A 79 -13.83 9.68 2.79
N GLU A 80 -14.22 8.41 2.68
CA GLU A 80 -15.54 8.00 2.18
C GLU A 80 -16.65 8.48 3.09
N TYR A 81 -16.48 8.35 4.41
CA TYR A 81 -17.40 8.90 5.39
C TYR A 81 -17.57 10.41 5.22
N GLN A 82 -16.46 11.15 5.14
CA GLN A 82 -16.48 12.60 4.93
C GLN A 82 -17.16 12.99 3.61
N TYR A 83 -16.90 12.25 2.53
CA TYR A 83 -17.55 12.47 1.25
C TYR A 83 -19.07 12.23 1.33
N ARG A 84 -19.51 11.15 1.98
CA ARG A 84 -20.94 10.88 2.20
C ARG A 84 -21.59 11.93 3.08
N GLU A 85 -20.91 12.38 4.13
CA GLU A 85 -21.39 13.45 5.00
C GLU A 85 -21.50 14.78 4.24
N ALA A 86 -20.54 15.13 3.39
CA ALA A 86 -20.64 16.33 2.55
C ALA A 86 -21.80 16.21 1.53
N GLN A 87 -21.99 15.02 0.95
CA GLN A 87 -22.97 14.79 -0.10
C GLN A 87 -24.41 14.71 0.44
N TYR A 88 -24.62 14.00 1.54
CA TYR A 88 -25.94 13.65 2.09
C TYR A 88 -26.21 14.20 3.48
N GLY A 89 -25.19 14.74 4.15
CA GLY A 89 -25.32 15.28 5.49
C GLY A 89 -26.27 16.49 5.55
N PRO A 90 -26.82 16.76 6.75
CA PRO A 90 -27.66 17.91 6.98
C PRO A 90 -26.90 19.19 6.60
N ARG A 91 -27.60 20.15 5.99
CA ARG A 91 -27.00 21.45 5.67
C ARG A 91 -26.57 22.13 6.98
N PRO A 92 -25.29 22.56 7.11
CA PRO A 92 -24.78 23.19 8.34
C PRO A 92 -25.45 24.53 8.64
N ASP A 93 -25.94 25.19 7.59
CA ASP A 93 -26.86 26.29 7.60
C ASP A 93 -28.28 25.74 7.78
N GLY A 94 -28.73 25.65 9.03
CA GLY A 94 -30.14 25.44 9.36
C GLY A 94 -31.00 26.33 8.48
N GLU A 95 -31.75 25.72 7.57
CA GLU A 95 -32.33 26.37 6.39
C GLU A 95 -33.39 27.43 6.72
N GLU A 96 -33.74 27.63 7.99
CA GLU A 96 -34.87 28.48 8.38
C GLU A 96 -34.62 29.98 8.20
N PRO A 97 -33.55 30.62 8.70
CA PRO A 97 -33.46 32.08 8.70
C PRO A 97 -33.33 32.65 7.28
N TRP A 98 -32.52 32.02 6.43
CA TRP A 98 -32.29 32.48 5.07
C TRP A 98 -33.47 32.22 4.14
N ARG A 99 -34.14 31.06 4.27
CA ARG A 99 -35.40 30.82 3.54
C ARG A 99 -36.51 31.76 3.96
N LEU A 100 -36.53 32.18 5.24
CA LEU A 100 -37.48 33.20 5.71
C LEU A 100 -37.18 34.57 5.11
N VAL A 101 -35.91 34.98 5.02
CA VAL A 101 -35.49 36.22 4.36
C VAL A 101 -35.80 36.18 2.86
N GLU A 102 -35.49 35.07 2.18
CA GLU A 102 -35.80 34.84 0.77
C GLU A 102 -37.32 34.92 0.52
N ARG A 103 -38.12 34.19 1.31
CA ARG A 103 -39.58 34.18 1.18
C ARG A 103 -40.17 35.57 1.43
N ALA A 104 -39.72 36.26 2.48
CA ALA A 104 -40.20 37.60 2.80
C ALA A 104 -39.81 38.63 1.72
N ALA A 105 -38.59 38.56 1.18
CA ALA A 105 -38.14 39.45 0.12
C ALA A 105 -38.90 39.21 -1.21
N LEU A 106 -39.16 37.94 -1.56
CA LEU A 106 -39.98 37.56 -2.72
C LEU A 106 -41.44 38.00 -2.58
N GLU A 107 -42.03 37.84 -1.39
CA GLU A 107 -43.39 38.31 -1.13
C GLU A 107 -43.50 39.83 -1.20
N ALA A 108 -42.54 40.56 -0.62
CA ALA A 108 -42.51 42.02 -0.69
C ALA A 108 -42.33 42.50 -2.15
N TYR A 109 -41.50 41.84 -2.95
CA TYR A 109 -41.39 42.12 -4.38
C TYR A 109 -42.72 41.88 -5.12
N ARG A 110 -43.39 40.75 -4.87
CA ARG A 110 -44.70 40.42 -5.48
C ARG A 110 -45.80 41.42 -5.13
N ARG A 111 -45.77 41.99 -3.91
CA ARG A 111 -46.68 43.06 -3.47
C ARG A 111 -46.32 44.44 -4.04
N GLY A 112 -45.15 44.58 -4.66
CA GLY A 112 -44.64 45.86 -5.15
C GLY A 112 -43.96 46.72 -4.08
N ASP A 113 -43.82 46.20 -2.86
CA ASP A 113 -43.14 46.87 -1.73
C ASP A 113 -41.62 46.96 -1.94
N LEU A 114 -41.09 46.16 -2.87
CA LEU A 114 -39.68 46.01 -3.16
C LEU A 114 -39.48 46.09 -4.68
N SER A 115 -38.54 46.93 -5.13
CA SER A 115 -38.14 46.96 -6.54
C SER A 115 -37.18 45.82 -6.88
N ALA A 116 -37.09 45.45 -8.16
CA ALA A 116 -36.14 44.43 -8.63
C ALA A 116 -34.69 44.76 -8.27
N ALA A 117 -34.31 46.03 -8.32
CA ALA A 117 -32.96 46.48 -7.95
C ALA A 117 -32.68 46.35 -6.44
N GLN A 118 -33.68 46.57 -5.59
CA GLN A 118 -33.57 46.37 -4.15
C GLN A 118 -33.56 44.88 -3.78
N LEU A 119 -34.34 44.05 -4.48
CA LEU A 119 -34.30 42.59 -4.34
C LEU A 119 -32.93 42.03 -4.73
N ASP A 120 -32.37 42.52 -5.83
CA ASP A 120 -31.03 42.15 -6.29
C ASP A 120 -29.93 42.63 -5.33
N ALA A 121 -30.07 43.82 -4.72
CA ALA A 121 -29.16 44.29 -3.68
C ALA A 121 -29.19 43.43 -2.42
N ILE A 122 -30.39 42.97 -1.99
CA ILE A 122 -30.54 42.01 -0.90
C ILE A 122 -29.81 40.71 -1.25
N TRP A 123 -30.04 40.16 -2.45
CA TRP A 123 -29.38 38.93 -2.90
C TRP A 123 -27.86 39.03 -2.97
N ARG A 124 -27.33 40.19 -3.36
CA ARG A 124 -25.87 40.45 -3.37
C ARG A 124 -25.25 40.54 -1.97
N HIS A 125 -26.05 40.78 -0.93
CA HIS A 125 -25.61 40.90 0.46
C HIS A 125 -25.97 39.68 1.33
N VAL A 126 -26.75 38.75 0.80
CA VAL A 126 -26.89 37.41 1.39
C VAL A 126 -25.56 36.70 1.12
N PRO A 127 -24.74 36.42 2.16
CA PRO A 127 -23.51 35.66 1.96
C PRO A 127 -23.91 34.32 1.33
N GLY A 128 -23.25 34.04 0.19
CA GLY A 128 -23.47 32.92 -0.73
C GLY A 128 -24.58 31.97 -0.33
N THR A 129 -25.64 31.91 -1.16
CA THR A 129 -26.56 30.77 -1.17
C THR A 129 -25.72 29.51 -0.93
N GLY A 130 -25.90 28.80 0.19
CA GLY A 130 -24.97 27.77 0.69
C GLY A 130 -24.66 26.61 -0.27
N LEU A 131 -25.26 26.64 -1.48
CA LEU A 131 -24.96 25.85 -2.66
C LEU A 131 -23.48 25.91 -3.03
N ASP A 132 -22.87 27.09 -3.23
CA ASP A 132 -21.47 27.17 -3.66
C ASP A 132 -20.50 26.62 -2.60
N GLY A 133 -20.79 26.86 -1.32
CA GLY A 133 -20.01 26.31 -0.20
C GLY A 133 -20.12 24.79 -0.08
N ARG A 134 -21.33 24.25 -0.27
CA ARG A 134 -21.59 22.80 -0.25
C ARG A 134 -20.98 22.11 -1.46
N GLU A 135 -21.11 22.68 -2.66
CA GLU A 135 -20.51 22.13 -3.87
C GLU A 135 -18.99 22.08 -3.75
N ASN A 136 -18.36 23.14 -3.23
CA ASN A 136 -16.92 23.15 -2.94
C ASN A 136 -16.52 22.12 -1.89
N ALA A 137 -17.32 21.94 -0.82
CA ALA A 137 -17.07 20.94 0.21
C ALA A 137 -17.20 19.50 -0.32
N VAL A 138 -18.24 19.23 -1.12
CA VAL A 138 -18.45 17.94 -1.80
C VAL A 138 -17.31 17.64 -2.75
N GLN A 139 -16.89 18.62 -3.56
CA GLN A 139 -15.80 18.47 -4.50
C GLN A 139 -14.47 18.19 -3.77
N SER A 140 -14.18 18.94 -2.71
CA SER A 140 -12.97 18.74 -1.90
C SER A 140 -12.96 17.37 -1.21
N ALA A 141 -14.09 16.93 -0.65
CA ALA A 141 -14.22 15.61 -0.03
C ALA A 141 -14.11 14.47 -1.06
N ARG A 142 -14.62 14.70 -2.27
CA ARG A 142 -14.48 13.76 -3.40
C ARG A 142 -13.02 13.60 -3.80
N GLU A 143 -12.29 14.69 -3.98
CA GLU A 143 -10.87 14.66 -4.34
C GLU A 143 -10.04 13.94 -3.28
N LEU A 144 -10.35 14.18 -2.00
CA LEU A 144 -9.72 13.46 -0.88
C LEU A 144 -10.01 11.95 -0.93
N TYR A 145 -11.28 11.56 -1.16
CA TYR A 145 -11.67 10.16 -1.30
C TYR A 145 -10.99 9.49 -2.49
N GLU A 146 -10.98 10.11 -3.67
CA GLU A 146 -10.34 9.58 -4.87
C GLU A 146 -8.83 9.39 -4.65
N SER A 147 -8.17 10.37 -4.02
CA SER A 147 -6.75 10.27 -3.66
C SER A 147 -6.49 9.14 -2.66
N ALA A 148 -7.30 9.02 -1.61
CA ALA A 148 -7.15 7.97 -0.59
C ALA A 148 -7.42 6.57 -1.16
N SER A 149 -8.41 6.45 -2.05
CA SER A 149 -8.74 5.21 -2.76
C SER A 149 -7.60 4.74 -3.67
N ALA A 150 -7.04 5.67 -4.47
CA ALA A 150 -5.88 5.37 -5.29
C ALA A 150 -4.66 4.92 -4.46
N GLU A 151 -4.42 5.58 -3.31
CA GLU A 151 -3.35 5.20 -2.40
C GLU A 151 -3.57 3.81 -1.81
N ALA A 152 -4.78 3.51 -1.31
CA ALA A 152 -5.14 2.21 -0.72
C ALA A 152 -4.88 1.07 -1.71
N VAL A 153 -5.29 1.22 -2.98
CA VAL A 153 -5.02 0.24 -4.04
C VAL A 153 -3.52 0.07 -4.25
N ARG A 154 -2.77 1.17 -4.34
CA ARG A 154 -1.32 1.14 -4.56
C ARG A 154 -0.59 0.41 -3.43
N VAL A 155 -0.88 0.75 -2.17
CA VAL A 155 -0.18 0.13 -1.03
C VAL A 155 -0.61 -1.31 -0.80
N ARG A 156 -1.84 -1.68 -1.13
CA ARG A 156 -2.31 -3.07 -1.10
C ARG A 156 -1.56 -3.93 -2.11
N GLN A 157 -1.34 -3.42 -3.32
CA GLN A 157 -0.51 -4.11 -4.31
C GLN A 157 0.93 -4.29 -3.82
N GLN A 158 1.50 -3.28 -3.16
CA GLN A 158 2.84 -3.40 -2.56
C GLN A 158 2.88 -4.45 -1.44
N ALA A 159 1.86 -4.50 -0.58
CA ALA A 159 1.76 -5.51 0.47
C ALA A 159 1.68 -6.92 -0.13
N TYR A 160 0.88 -7.11 -1.18
CA TYR A 160 0.80 -8.39 -1.89
C TYR A 160 2.16 -8.82 -2.46
N VAL A 161 2.89 -7.92 -3.12
CA VAL A 161 4.22 -8.23 -3.65
C VAL A 161 5.21 -8.58 -2.54
N ALA A 162 5.19 -7.86 -1.41
CA ALA A 162 6.06 -8.13 -0.28
C ALA A 162 5.74 -9.48 0.37
N ASP A 163 4.46 -9.83 0.49
CA ASP A 163 4.01 -11.14 1.00
C ASP A 163 4.54 -12.29 0.12
N VAL A 164 4.36 -12.19 -1.19
CA VAL A 164 4.86 -13.20 -2.15
C VAL A 164 6.38 -13.31 -2.07
N ALA A 165 7.11 -12.19 -1.96
CA ALA A 165 8.56 -12.21 -1.82
C ALA A 165 9.02 -12.89 -0.52
N ALA A 166 8.32 -12.64 0.60
CA ALA A 166 8.59 -13.29 1.87
C ALA A 166 8.33 -14.81 1.79
N GLU A 167 7.23 -15.22 1.14
CA GLU A 167 6.90 -16.64 0.94
C GLU A 167 7.95 -17.36 0.09
N VAL A 168 8.37 -16.75 -1.03
CA VAL A 168 9.42 -17.30 -1.90
C VAL A 168 10.73 -17.46 -1.14
N LEU A 169 11.17 -16.46 -0.38
CA LEU A 169 12.41 -16.56 0.40
C LEU A 169 12.32 -17.58 1.54
N ALA A 170 11.15 -17.74 2.16
CA ALA A 170 10.91 -18.77 3.16
C ALA A 170 10.96 -20.19 2.57
N GLU A 171 10.47 -20.39 1.34
CA GLU A 171 10.64 -21.65 0.62
C GLU A 171 12.12 -21.90 0.25
N GLU A 172 12.82 -20.87 -0.25
CA GLU A 172 14.24 -20.98 -0.58
C GLU A 172 15.09 -21.33 0.64
N GLN A 173 14.78 -20.74 1.80
CA GLN A 173 15.42 -21.11 3.06
C GLN A 173 15.20 -22.59 3.39
N ARG A 174 13.98 -23.10 3.23
CA ARG A 174 13.65 -24.52 3.48
C ARG A 174 14.43 -25.45 2.55
N VAL A 175 14.54 -25.10 1.27
CA VAL A 175 15.34 -25.84 0.29
C VAL A 175 16.82 -25.83 0.65
N ALA A 176 17.39 -24.66 0.97
CA ALA A 176 18.79 -24.52 1.33
C ALA A 176 19.15 -25.33 2.59
N VAL A 177 18.29 -25.29 3.62
CA VAL A 177 18.45 -26.11 4.83
C VAL A 177 18.44 -27.60 4.47
N GLY A 178 17.51 -28.03 3.62
CA GLY A 178 17.44 -29.42 3.15
C GLY A 178 18.72 -29.87 2.43
N GLN A 179 19.28 -29.02 1.57
CA GLN A 179 20.55 -29.28 0.89
C GLN A 179 21.71 -29.44 1.87
N LEU A 180 21.82 -28.54 2.85
CA LEU A 180 22.86 -28.62 3.89
C LEU A 180 22.72 -29.90 4.73
N THR A 181 21.50 -30.32 5.07
CA THR A 181 21.25 -31.58 5.78
C THR A 181 21.73 -32.79 4.97
N VAL A 182 21.39 -32.85 3.68
CA VAL A 182 21.83 -33.94 2.79
C VAL A 182 23.35 -33.97 2.63
N ALA A 183 23.99 -32.80 2.47
CA ALA A 183 25.44 -32.69 2.39
C ALA A 183 26.13 -33.21 3.66
N ARG A 184 25.64 -32.82 4.85
CA ARG A 184 26.16 -33.30 6.14
C ARG A 184 26.04 -34.81 6.29
N GLN A 185 24.90 -35.38 5.91
CA GLN A 185 24.68 -36.83 5.97
C GLN A 185 25.65 -37.58 5.04
N SER A 186 25.88 -37.06 3.84
CA SER A 186 26.77 -37.67 2.85
C SER A 186 28.23 -37.74 3.33
N VAL A 187 28.73 -36.68 3.99
CA VAL A 187 30.06 -36.66 4.60
C VAL A 187 30.18 -37.70 5.73
N SER A 188 29.15 -37.80 6.58
CA SER A 188 29.16 -38.77 7.70
C SER A 188 29.05 -40.24 7.26
N GLY A 189 28.35 -40.51 6.16
CA GLY A 189 28.15 -41.86 5.62
C GLY A 189 29.28 -42.40 4.75
N GLY A 190 30.19 -41.54 4.26
CA GLY A 190 31.31 -41.94 3.41
C GLY A 190 32.55 -42.49 4.15
N LEU A 191 32.71 -42.15 5.43
CA LEU A 191 33.86 -42.56 6.24
C LEU A 191 33.91 -44.08 6.60
N PRO A 192 32.79 -44.79 6.88
CA PRO A 192 32.83 -46.21 7.23
C PRO A 192 33.36 -47.13 6.12
N GLY A 193 33.21 -46.75 4.84
CA GLY A 193 33.70 -47.53 3.70
C GLY A 193 35.21 -47.44 3.46
N LEU A 194 35.87 -46.40 4.00
CA LEU A 194 37.32 -46.19 3.87
C LEU A 194 38.15 -46.98 4.90
N PHE A 195 37.52 -47.50 5.95
CA PHE A 195 38.17 -48.31 6.98
C PHE A 195 37.82 -49.81 6.91
N ALA A 196 37.05 -50.23 5.89
CA ALA A 196 36.65 -51.62 5.68
C ALA A 196 37.43 -52.32 4.54
N ALA A 197 38.46 -51.68 3.99
CA ALA A 197 39.43 -52.24 3.04
C ALA A 197 40.79 -52.41 3.71
#